data_AF-A0A8J3MPX2-F1
#
_entry.id   AF-A0A8J3MPX2-F1
#
_cell.length_a   1.000
_cell.length_b   1.000
_cell.length_c   1.000
_cell.angle_alpha   90.00
_cell.angle_beta   90.00
_cell.angle_gamma   90.00
#
_symmetry.space_group_name_H-M   'P 1'
#
loop_
_entity.id
_entity.type
_entity.pdbx_description
1 polymer ?
#
loop_
_entity_poly.entity_id
_entity_poly.type
_entity_poly.pdbx_seq_one_letter_code
_entity_poly.pdbx_strand_id
1 'polypeptide(L)'
;MKDEEVSSRNILNELNGAEWLYFTRSIMTTSYPSTYGHHLRKAHGANKPPQLMSQLIEFFTKPGARVLDPFAGVGGTLIGASICKKPREAIGIEINQQWVVIYQQILKEYQDQLLPQQLFCGDCLQLMAEMESESFDFIATDPPYNIHLEQTMSGKQRAHQHVNRRTIYDMRSDDPSDLANLPSYEAYLEVMEQVFEGCHRLLKPKKYMAIIVRNAYQHGEYTFTHVDLARRARMHGFIPKGEIVWYQIGTRLRPYGYPFAYIPNIAHQYIVILQRV
;
A
#
# COMPACT_ATOMS: atom_id res chain seq x y z
N MET A 1 16.34 -6.81 -26.55
CA MET A 1 16.56 -7.68 -25.39
C MET A 1 15.27 -8.46 -25.14
N LYS A 2 15.21 -9.69 -25.64
CA LYS A 2 14.29 -10.74 -25.18
C LYS A 2 15.14 -11.84 -24.53
N ASP A 3 16.05 -11.42 -23.64
CA ASP A 3 16.92 -12.34 -22.94
C ASP A 3 16.10 -12.97 -21.82
N GLU A 4 15.90 -14.28 -21.91
CA GLU A 4 15.18 -15.08 -20.91
C GLU A 4 16.02 -15.28 -19.64
N GLU A 5 17.34 -15.07 -19.73
CA GLU A 5 18.30 -15.15 -18.64
C GLU A 5 18.38 -13.86 -17.79
N VAL A 6 18.67 -14.03 -16.51
CA VAL A 6 18.92 -12.94 -15.55
C VAL A 6 20.37 -12.47 -15.70
N SER A 7 20.58 -11.19 -16.01
CA SER A 7 21.94 -10.64 -16.10
C SER A 7 22.68 -10.70 -14.76
N SER A 8 23.89 -11.27 -14.74
CA SER A 8 24.77 -11.30 -13.56
C SER A 8 25.13 -9.90 -13.02
N ARG A 9 25.00 -8.86 -13.84
CA ARG A 9 25.18 -7.44 -13.46
C ARG A 9 23.96 -6.84 -12.75
N ASN A 10 22.83 -7.54 -12.70
CA ASN A 10 21.64 -7.08 -12.01
C ASN A 10 21.84 -7.19 -10.49
N ILE A 11 22.07 -6.05 -9.84
CA ILE A 11 22.22 -5.95 -8.39
C ILE A 11 20.90 -5.70 -7.66
N LEU A 12 19.82 -5.34 -8.37
CA LEU A 12 18.54 -4.97 -7.76
C LEU A 12 17.65 -6.18 -7.50
N ASN A 13 17.49 -7.05 -8.49
CA ASN A 13 16.55 -8.17 -8.46
C ASN A 13 17.07 -9.40 -9.24
N GLU A 14 16.23 -10.44 -9.33
CA GLU A 14 16.46 -11.66 -10.12
C GLU A 14 15.47 -11.78 -11.30
N LEU A 15 15.12 -10.65 -11.94
CA LEU A 15 14.22 -10.63 -13.10
C LEU A 15 14.99 -10.67 -14.42
N ASN A 16 14.40 -11.34 -15.42
CA ASN A 16 14.90 -11.32 -16.79
C ASN A 16 14.45 -10.05 -17.54
N GLY A 17 14.90 -9.88 -18.79
CA GLY A 17 14.62 -8.67 -19.56
C GLY A 17 13.13 -8.44 -19.85
N ALA A 18 12.35 -9.51 -20.03
CA ALA A 18 10.93 -9.42 -20.29
C ALA A 18 10.12 -9.06 -19.03
N GLU A 19 10.47 -9.63 -17.89
CA GLU A 19 9.87 -9.34 -16.59
C GLU A 19 10.15 -7.90 -16.14
N TRP A 20 11.40 -7.44 -16.33
CA TRP A 20 11.78 -6.05 -16.08
C TRP A 20 10.93 -5.08 -16.92
N LEU A 21 10.85 -5.31 -18.23
CA LEU A 21 10.05 -4.48 -19.15
C LEU A 21 8.54 -4.54 -18.89
N TYR A 22 8.03 -5.64 -18.29
CA TYR A 22 6.65 -5.72 -17.86
C TYR A 22 6.39 -4.83 -16.64
N PHE A 23 7.27 -4.86 -15.64
CA PHE A 23 7.13 -4.07 -14.42
C PHE A 23 7.30 -2.56 -14.67
N THR A 24 8.25 -2.15 -15.51
CA THR A 24 8.55 -0.73 -15.78
C THR A 24 7.50 0.00 -16.64
N ARG A 25 6.28 -0.53 -16.76
CA ARG A 25 5.16 0.15 -17.42
C ARG A 25 4.55 1.20 -16.48
N SER A 26 4.32 2.41 -17.00
CA SER A 26 3.65 3.49 -16.25
C SER A 26 2.17 3.19 -15.94
N ILE A 27 1.55 2.24 -16.63
CA ILE A 27 0.17 1.78 -16.38
C ILE A 27 0.19 0.27 -16.16
N MET A 28 -0.32 -0.16 -15.00
CA MET A 28 -0.43 -1.55 -14.60
C MET A 28 -1.90 -1.92 -14.39
N THR A 29 -2.41 -2.84 -15.21
CA THR A 29 -3.79 -3.35 -15.12
C THR A 29 -3.78 -4.79 -14.63
N THR A 30 -4.52 -5.09 -13.56
CA THR A 30 -4.45 -6.40 -12.88
C THR A 30 -5.82 -7.01 -12.59
N SER A 31 -5.92 -8.33 -12.69
CA SER A 31 -7.07 -9.14 -12.25
C SER A 31 -6.59 -10.36 -11.46
N TYR A 32 -6.10 -10.14 -10.24
CA TYR A 32 -5.60 -11.24 -9.41
C TYR A 32 -6.75 -12.15 -8.91
N PRO A 33 -6.50 -13.47 -8.77
CA PRO A 33 -7.49 -14.39 -8.22
C PRO A 33 -7.68 -14.16 -6.71
N SER A 34 -8.85 -14.56 -6.21
CA SER A 34 -9.23 -14.43 -4.79
C SER A 34 -8.57 -15.50 -3.91
N THR A 35 -7.23 -15.47 -3.79
CA THR A 35 -6.43 -16.44 -3.02
C THR A 35 -5.86 -15.84 -1.73
N TYR A 36 -5.16 -16.68 -0.94
CA TYR A 36 -4.44 -16.32 0.29
C TYR A 36 -5.34 -15.55 1.26
N GLY A 37 -6.37 -16.23 1.78
CA GLY A 37 -7.28 -15.68 2.77
C GLY A 37 -8.12 -14.49 2.29
N HIS A 38 -8.31 -14.28 0.98
CA HIS A 38 -9.08 -13.13 0.45
C HIS A 38 -10.47 -12.98 1.10
N HIS A 39 -11.11 -14.10 1.45
CA HIS A 39 -12.42 -14.09 2.10
C HIS A 39 -12.40 -13.51 3.53
N LEU A 40 -11.25 -13.54 4.22
CA LEU A 40 -10.98 -12.85 5.48
C LEU A 40 -10.48 -11.42 5.22
N ARG A 41 -9.46 -11.26 4.37
CA ARG A 41 -8.80 -9.96 4.08
C ARG A 41 -9.76 -8.88 3.60
N LYS A 42 -10.80 -9.24 2.84
CA LYS A 42 -11.84 -8.31 2.36
C LYS A 42 -12.63 -7.60 3.48
N ALA A 43 -12.51 -8.04 4.74
CA ALA A 43 -13.12 -7.38 5.89
C ALA A 43 -12.54 -5.97 6.12
N HIS A 44 -11.24 -5.78 5.86
CA HIS A 44 -10.56 -4.48 6.00
C HIS A 44 -11.01 -3.47 4.92
N GLY A 45 -11.43 -3.92 3.74
CA GLY A 45 -11.94 -3.04 2.67
C GLY A 45 -10.90 -2.32 1.81
N ALA A 46 -9.68 -2.09 2.31
CA ALA A 46 -8.55 -1.52 1.55
C ALA A 46 -7.41 -2.52 1.25
N ASN A 47 -7.60 -3.80 1.59
CA ASN A 47 -6.59 -4.84 1.54
C ASN A 47 -5.90 -4.99 0.16
N LYS A 48 -4.57 -4.86 0.11
CA LYS A 48 -3.82 -5.05 -1.14
C LYS A 48 -3.76 -6.53 -1.57
N PRO A 49 -3.69 -6.82 -2.88
CA PRO A 49 -3.45 -8.17 -3.37
C PRO A 49 -2.01 -8.63 -3.03
N PRO A 50 -1.79 -9.79 -2.38
CA PRO A 50 -0.45 -10.28 -2.08
C PRO A 50 0.41 -10.47 -3.33
N GLN A 51 -0.21 -10.77 -4.48
CA GLN A 51 0.47 -10.88 -5.76
C GLN A 51 1.04 -9.54 -6.25
N LEU A 52 0.35 -8.42 -6.00
CA LEU A 52 0.88 -7.08 -6.26
C LEU A 52 2.10 -6.82 -5.38
N MET A 53 1.98 -7.11 -4.08
CA MET A 53 3.07 -6.86 -3.14
C MET A 53 4.28 -7.75 -3.45
N SER A 54 4.05 -9.01 -3.80
CA SER A 54 5.09 -9.92 -4.31
C SER A 54 5.80 -9.34 -5.53
N GLN A 55 5.08 -8.85 -6.55
CA GLN A 55 5.72 -8.20 -7.71
C GLN A 55 6.56 -6.97 -7.36
N LEU A 56 6.08 -6.11 -6.44
CA LEU A 56 6.85 -4.97 -5.94
C LEU A 56 8.14 -5.42 -5.22
N ILE A 57 8.00 -6.38 -4.29
CA ILE A 57 9.11 -6.95 -3.53
C ILE A 57 10.13 -7.59 -4.47
N GLU A 58 9.68 -8.40 -5.44
CA GLU A 58 10.56 -9.05 -6.41
C GLU A 58 11.30 -8.06 -7.30
N PHE A 59 10.69 -6.93 -7.67
CA PHE A 59 11.36 -5.93 -8.49
C PHE A 59 12.40 -5.12 -7.71
N PHE A 60 12.19 -4.83 -6.42
CA PHE A 60 13.12 -4.01 -5.64
C PHE A 60 14.09 -4.79 -4.74
N THR A 61 14.00 -6.13 -4.71
CA THR A 61 14.84 -6.97 -3.84
C THR A 61 15.33 -8.26 -4.48
N LYS A 62 16.38 -8.84 -3.88
CA LYS A 62 16.81 -10.22 -4.07
C LYS A 62 16.22 -11.15 -3.00
N PRO A 63 16.28 -12.49 -3.17
CA PRO A 63 15.82 -13.45 -2.16
C PRO A 63 16.47 -13.23 -0.80
N GLY A 64 15.73 -13.51 0.29
CA GLY A 64 16.21 -13.32 1.66
C GLY A 64 16.40 -11.85 2.09
N ALA A 65 16.09 -10.88 1.24
CA ALA A 65 16.09 -9.47 1.62
C ALA A 65 14.99 -9.14 2.64
N ARG A 66 15.23 -8.09 3.44
CA ARG A 66 14.29 -7.64 4.48
C ARG A 66 13.34 -6.57 3.94
N VAL A 67 12.03 -6.73 4.20
CA VAL A 67 10.96 -5.81 3.76
C VAL A 67 10.22 -5.28 4.98
N LEU A 68 9.88 -3.98 4.98
CA LEU A 68 9.03 -3.36 6.00
C LEU A 68 7.73 -2.82 5.40
N ASP A 69 6.63 -2.99 6.14
CA ASP A 69 5.36 -2.30 5.91
C ASP A 69 4.88 -1.63 7.21
N PRO A 70 5.00 -0.30 7.34
CA PRO A 70 4.51 0.43 8.52
C PRO A 70 2.99 0.40 8.73
N PHE A 71 2.22 -0.01 7.71
CA PHE A 71 0.74 -0.01 7.71
C PHE A 71 0.21 -1.31 7.11
N ALA A 72 0.59 -2.43 7.73
CA ALA A 72 0.44 -3.78 7.15
C ALA A 72 -1.00 -4.27 7.03
N GLY A 73 -1.95 -3.73 7.81
CA GLY A 73 -3.35 -4.14 7.83
C GLY A 73 -3.51 -5.64 8.04
N VAL A 74 -4.24 -6.28 7.13
CA VAL A 74 -4.42 -7.75 7.09
C VAL A 74 -3.25 -8.50 6.43
N GLY A 75 -2.03 -7.96 6.52
CA GLY A 75 -0.78 -8.60 6.11
C GLY A 75 -0.55 -8.72 4.61
N GLY A 76 -1.05 -7.78 3.79
CA GLY A 76 -0.94 -7.85 2.33
C GLY A 76 0.51 -7.99 1.83
N THR A 77 1.41 -7.17 2.38
CA THR A 77 2.86 -7.18 2.08
C THR A 77 3.56 -8.42 2.62
N LEU A 78 3.16 -8.87 3.80
CA LEU A 78 3.74 -10.03 4.50
C LEU A 78 3.45 -11.32 3.73
N ILE A 79 2.19 -11.53 3.32
CA ILE A 79 1.82 -12.63 2.44
C ILE A 79 2.57 -12.50 1.10
N GLY A 80 2.71 -11.28 0.56
CA GLY A 80 3.49 -11.00 -0.65
C GLY A 80 4.95 -11.48 -0.57
N ALA A 81 5.65 -11.18 0.53
CA ALA A 81 7.02 -11.61 0.78
C ALA A 81 7.16 -13.14 0.86
N SER A 82 6.16 -13.80 1.45
CA SER A 82 6.11 -15.27 1.52
C SER A 82 5.89 -15.93 0.16
N ILE A 83 5.14 -15.32 -0.76
CA ILE A 83 4.77 -15.94 -2.06
C ILE A 83 5.64 -15.49 -3.24
N CYS A 84 6.74 -14.78 -2.97
CA CYS A 84 7.79 -14.55 -3.97
C CYS A 84 8.39 -15.89 -4.43
N LYS A 85 8.89 -15.99 -5.67
CA LYS A 85 9.54 -17.18 -6.27
C LYS A 85 10.58 -17.82 -5.34
N LYS A 86 11.28 -16.97 -4.59
CA LYS A 86 12.04 -17.30 -3.38
C LYS A 86 11.61 -16.31 -2.29
N PRO A 87 11.34 -16.74 -1.04
CA PRO A 87 10.84 -15.86 0.01
C PRO A 87 11.76 -14.67 0.34
N ARG A 88 11.14 -13.62 0.89
CA ARG A 88 11.78 -12.50 1.59
C ARG A 88 11.32 -12.49 3.06
N GLU A 89 12.07 -11.83 3.92
CA GLU A 89 11.70 -11.64 5.33
C GLU A 89 10.93 -10.32 5.46
N ALA A 90 9.66 -10.38 5.86
CA ALA A 90 8.83 -9.19 6.07
C ALA A 90 8.58 -8.91 7.55
N ILE A 91 8.58 -7.63 7.89
CA ILE A 91 8.09 -7.09 9.15
C ILE A 91 6.94 -6.13 8.82
N GLY A 92 5.79 -6.35 9.43
CA GLY A 92 4.66 -5.43 9.40
C GLY A 92 4.46 -4.74 10.75
N ILE A 93 3.89 -3.54 10.70
CA ILE A 93 3.30 -2.89 11.87
C ILE A 93 1.83 -2.61 11.55
N GLU A 94 0.95 -2.80 12.53
CA GLU A 94 -0.48 -2.52 12.41
C GLU A 94 -1.04 -2.08 13.77
N ILE A 95 -1.73 -0.96 13.83
CA ILE A 95 -2.23 -0.42 15.10
C ILE A 95 -3.49 -1.15 15.58
N ASN A 96 -4.35 -1.58 14.67
CA ASN A 96 -5.62 -2.21 15.00
C ASN A 96 -5.47 -3.73 15.20
N GLN A 97 -5.56 -4.14 16.46
CA GLN A 97 -5.49 -5.54 16.90
C GLN A 97 -6.45 -6.49 16.14
N GLN A 98 -7.59 -6.00 15.62
CA GLN A 98 -8.51 -6.78 14.79
C GLN A 98 -7.85 -7.27 13.49
N TRP A 99 -7.06 -6.43 12.82
CA TRP A 99 -6.41 -6.78 11.56
C TRP A 99 -5.24 -7.75 11.80
N VAL A 100 -4.53 -7.60 12.91
CA VAL A 100 -3.52 -8.56 13.39
C VAL A 100 -4.13 -9.95 13.64
N VAL A 101 -5.30 -10.01 14.31
CA VAL A 101 -6.02 -11.28 14.51
C VAL A 101 -6.45 -11.91 13.19
N ILE A 102 -6.92 -11.12 12.21
CA ILE A 102 -7.24 -11.62 10.87
C ILE A 102 -5.99 -12.18 10.18
N TYR A 103 -4.83 -11.51 10.27
CA TYR A 103 -3.59 -12.03 9.71
C TYR A 103 -3.18 -13.38 10.33
N GLN A 104 -3.28 -13.52 11.65
CA GLN A 104 -3.03 -14.78 12.35
C GLN A 104 -3.98 -15.91 11.91
N GLN A 105 -5.27 -15.61 11.68
CA GLN A 105 -6.23 -16.57 11.14
C GLN A 105 -5.84 -17.05 9.73
N ILE A 106 -5.36 -16.14 8.87
CA ILE A 106 -4.89 -16.46 7.53
C ILE A 106 -3.64 -17.35 7.59
N LEU A 107 -2.66 -17.05 8.46
CA LEU A 107 -1.49 -17.92 8.63
C LEU A 107 -1.88 -19.33 9.09
N LYS A 108 -2.91 -19.47 9.93
CA LYS A 108 -3.42 -20.78 10.37
C LYS A 108 -4.13 -21.55 9.25
N GLU A 109 -4.94 -20.89 8.41
CA GLU A 109 -5.64 -21.54 7.29
C GLU A 109 -4.69 -21.93 6.15
N TYR A 110 -3.63 -21.16 5.92
CA TYR A 110 -2.68 -21.33 4.81
C TYR A 110 -1.27 -21.76 5.29
N GLN A 111 -1.15 -22.41 6.44
CA GLN A 111 0.15 -22.79 7.05
C GLN A 111 1.06 -23.60 6.11
N ASP A 112 0.47 -24.44 5.24
CA ASP A 112 1.21 -25.28 4.28
C ASP A 112 1.57 -24.54 2.97
N GLN A 113 1.14 -23.28 2.83
CA GLN A 113 1.33 -22.44 1.64
C GLN A 113 2.05 -21.12 1.93
N LEU A 114 2.07 -20.67 3.20
CA LEU A 114 2.63 -19.40 3.64
C LEU A 114 3.66 -19.60 4.74
N LEU A 115 4.82 -18.99 4.57
CA LEU A 115 5.81 -18.82 5.61
C LEU A 115 5.39 -17.66 6.53
N PRO A 116 5.25 -17.88 7.84
CA PRO A 116 4.94 -16.81 8.80
C PRO A 116 5.92 -15.64 8.69
N GLN A 117 5.38 -14.42 8.72
CA GLN A 117 6.16 -13.18 8.78
C GLN A 117 5.83 -12.47 10.11
N GLN A 118 6.66 -11.52 10.52
CA GLN A 118 6.45 -10.81 11.78
C GLN A 118 5.45 -9.67 11.57
N LEU A 119 4.44 -9.59 12.45
CA LEU A 119 3.48 -8.49 12.50
C LEU A 119 3.40 -7.98 13.94
N PHE A 120 3.85 -6.74 14.17
CA PHE A 120 3.76 -6.07 15.46
C PHE A 120 2.45 -5.29 15.56
N CYS A 121 1.81 -5.35 16.73
CA CYS A 121 0.61 -4.57 17.01
C CYS A 121 0.99 -3.27 17.74
N GLY A 122 0.66 -2.10 17.18
CA GLY A 122 0.93 -0.80 17.81
C GLY A 122 1.20 0.33 16.84
N ASP A 123 1.56 1.50 17.38
CA ASP A 123 1.93 2.70 16.62
C ASP A 123 3.23 2.48 15.83
N CYS A 124 3.17 2.77 14.52
CA CYS A 124 4.31 2.67 13.62
C CYS A 124 5.47 3.60 13.98
N LEU A 125 5.23 4.80 14.51
CA LEU A 125 6.30 5.74 14.84
C LEU A 125 7.11 5.24 16.04
N GLN A 126 6.43 4.76 17.08
CA GLN A 126 7.05 4.15 18.26
C GLN A 126 7.82 2.88 17.89
N LEU A 127 7.16 1.92 17.22
CA LEU A 127 7.78 0.64 16.88
C LEU A 127 8.92 0.77 15.86
N MET A 128 8.85 1.71 14.90
CA MET A 128 9.98 2.00 14.03
C MET A 128 11.16 2.61 14.80
N ALA A 129 10.94 3.47 15.79
CA ALA A 129 12.00 4.10 16.58
C ALA A 129 12.92 3.08 17.29
N GLU A 130 12.37 1.94 17.70
CA GLU A 130 13.10 0.84 18.34
C GLU A 130 13.90 -0.03 17.35
N MET A 131 13.59 0.02 16.05
CA MET A 131 14.27 -0.78 15.03
C MET A 131 15.65 -0.22 14.67
N GLU A 132 16.61 -1.12 14.42
CA GLU A 132 17.96 -0.80 13.96
C GLU A 132 17.94 -0.01 12.63
N SER A 133 18.72 1.07 12.56
CA SER A 133 18.90 1.85 11.33
C SER A 133 19.51 0.99 10.20
N GLU A 134 19.17 1.29 8.95
CA GLU A 134 19.71 0.59 7.77
C GLU A 134 19.49 -0.94 7.79
N SER A 135 18.37 -1.40 8.36
CA SER A 135 18.05 -2.82 8.52
C SER A 135 17.23 -3.43 7.38
N PHE A 136 16.52 -2.63 6.59
CA PHE A 136 15.63 -3.09 5.51
C PHE A 136 16.19 -2.84 4.11
N ASP A 137 15.77 -3.64 3.12
CA ASP A 137 16.16 -3.52 1.71
C ASP A 137 15.06 -2.91 0.83
N PHE A 138 13.82 -2.91 1.31
CA PHE A 138 12.66 -2.34 0.63
C PHE A 138 11.57 -1.99 1.64
N ILE A 139 10.86 -0.88 1.42
CA ILE A 139 9.63 -0.54 2.16
C ILE A 139 8.46 -0.53 1.17
N ALA A 140 7.38 -1.22 1.49
CA ALA A 140 6.16 -1.20 0.69
C ALA A 140 4.97 -0.95 1.59
N THR A 141 4.17 0.08 1.31
CA THR A 141 3.12 0.48 2.25
C THR A 141 1.94 1.21 1.61
N ASP A 142 0.81 1.19 2.32
CA ASP A 142 -0.47 1.81 1.97
C ASP A 142 -0.96 2.63 3.17
N PRO A 143 -0.51 3.88 3.33
CA PRO A 143 -0.77 4.65 4.54
C PRO A 143 -2.27 4.94 4.70
N PRO A 144 -2.83 4.91 5.92
CA PRO A 144 -4.25 5.16 6.14
C PRO A 144 -4.60 6.63 5.91
N TYR A 145 -5.03 6.97 4.70
CA TYR A 145 -5.42 8.33 4.28
C TYR A 145 -6.91 8.64 4.54
N ASN A 146 -7.52 8.04 5.57
CA ASN A 146 -8.96 8.09 5.82
C ASN A 146 -9.44 9.42 6.49
N ILE A 147 -8.81 10.53 6.11
CA ILE A 147 -9.26 11.89 6.42
C ILE A 147 -10.59 12.11 5.70
N HIS A 148 -11.68 12.16 6.47
CA HIS A 148 -13.00 12.67 6.07
C HIS A 148 -13.44 12.40 4.62
N LEU A 149 -13.56 11.12 4.25
CA LEU A 149 -14.43 10.71 3.14
C LEU A 149 -15.90 10.94 3.53
N GLU A 150 -16.35 12.20 3.54
CA GLU A 150 -17.77 12.48 3.34
C GLU A 150 -18.18 11.79 2.04
N GLN A 151 -19.04 10.78 2.15
CA GLN A 151 -19.48 10.02 1.00
C GLN A 151 -20.20 10.99 0.05
N THR A 152 -19.59 11.28 -1.10
CA THR A 152 -20.19 12.06 -2.20
C THR A 152 -21.31 11.27 -2.88
N MET A 153 -22.35 10.96 -2.10
CA MET A 153 -23.58 10.38 -2.57
C MET A 153 -24.41 11.48 -3.23
N SER A 154 -24.78 11.25 -4.49
CA SER A 154 -25.82 12.02 -5.17
C SER A 154 -27.06 12.17 -4.27
N GLY A 155 -27.68 13.35 -4.30
CA GLY A 155 -28.69 13.81 -3.33
C GLY A 155 -29.71 12.75 -2.87
N LYS A 156 -30.08 12.87 -1.59
CA LYS A 156 -30.78 11.89 -0.73
C LYS A 156 -31.93 11.09 -1.37
N GLN A 157 -32.60 11.60 -2.40
CA GLN A 157 -33.69 10.90 -3.10
C GLN A 157 -33.27 9.72 -4.00
N ARG A 158 -32.06 9.72 -4.61
CA ARG A 158 -31.61 8.58 -5.47
C ARG A 158 -30.85 7.48 -4.73
N ALA A 159 -30.45 7.72 -3.48
CA ALA A 159 -29.75 6.74 -2.64
C ALA A 159 -30.64 5.52 -2.31
N HIS A 160 -31.96 5.70 -2.18
CA HIS A 160 -32.90 4.66 -1.74
C HIS A 160 -33.11 3.51 -2.76
N GLN A 161 -32.68 3.65 -4.01
CA GLN A 161 -32.76 2.57 -5.01
C GLN A 161 -31.45 1.76 -5.15
N HIS A 162 -30.37 2.20 -4.49
CA HIS A 162 -29.06 1.53 -4.51
C HIS A 162 -28.56 1.21 -3.10
N VAL A 163 -29.46 0.70 -2.24
CA VAL A 163 -29.18 0.28 -0.84
C VAL A 163 -28.12 -0.84 -0.74
N ASN A 164 -27.74 -1.47 -1.85
CA ASN A 164 -26.72 -2.51 -1.90
C ASN A 164 -25.33 -1.97 -1.54
N ARG A 165 -25.05 -2.07 -0.23
CA ARG A 165 -23.80 -1.78 0.51
C ARG A 165 -23.58 -0.30 0.83
N ARG A 166 -24.13 0.11 1.99
CA ARG A 166 -23.32 0.86 2.96
C ARG A 166 -22.08 0.01 3.25
N THR A 167 -20.95 0.29 2.59
CA THR A 167 -19.66 -0.27 2.98
C THR A 167 -19.22 0.47 4.23
N ILE A 168 -19.63 -0.05 5.40
CA ILE A 168 -19.09 0.33 6.70
C ILE A 168 -17.71 -0.34 6.81
N TYR A 169 -16.76 0.15 6.01
CA TYR A 169 -15.34 -0.10 6.22
C TYR A 169 -14.85 1.00 7.17
N ASP A 170 -15.24 0.87 8.44
CA ASP A 170 -14.58 1.67 9.46
C ASP A 170 -13.20 1.07 9.68
N MET A 171 -12.20 1.69 9.04
CA MET A 171 -10.80 1.26 9.11
C MET A 171 -10.06 1.95 10.25
N ARG A 172 -10.75 2.79 11.03
CA ARG A 172 -10.23 3.44 12.23
C ARG A 172 -10.22 2.46 13.39
N SER A 173 -9.23 2.59 14.25
CA SER A 173 -9.26 2.09 15.62
C SER A 173 -9.69 3.19 16.59
N ASP A 174 -10.02 2.83 17.83
CA ASP A 174 -10.24 3.79 18.92
C ASP A 174 -8.91 4.36 19.47
N ASP A 175 -7.75 4.01 18.89
CA ASP A 175 -6.45 4.51 19.32
C ASP A 175 -6.23 5.96 18.83
N PRO A 176 -5.86 6.90 19.71
CA PRO A 176 -5.61 8.30 19.32
C PRO A 176 -4.37 8.46 18.42
N SER A 177 -3.49 7.45 18.36
CA SER A 177 -2.27 7.42 17.53
C SER A 177 -2.55 6.92 16.10
N ASP A 178 -3.77 6.47 15.81
CA ASP A 178 -4.15 6.01 14.48
C ASP A 178 -4.23 7.18 13.50
N LEU A 179 -3.39 7.16 12.47
CA LEU A 179 -3.35 8.17 11.41
C LEU A 179 -4.71 8.34 10.69
N ALA A 180 -5.58 7.33 10.70
CA ALA A 180 -6.93 7.41 10.16
C ALA A 180 -7.88 8.34 10.98
N ASN A 181 -7.50 8.68 12.22
CA ASN A 181 -8.24 9.56 13.12
C ASN A 181 -7.82 11.04 13.03
N LEU A 182 -6.82 11.38 12.20
CA LEU A 182 -6.31 12.74 12.11
C LEU A 182 -7.36 13.73 11.58
N PRO A 183 -7.45 14.95 12.16
CA PRO A 183 -8.58 15.86 11.97
C PRO A 183 -8.55 16.64 10.63
N SER A 184 -7.43 16.60 9.89
CA SER A 184 -7.29 17.33 8.64
C SER A 184 -6.28 16.68 7.70
N TYR A 185 -6.32 17.06 6.42
CA TYR A 185 -5.39 16.56 5.42
C TYR A 185 -3.95 17.04 5.67
N GLU A 186 -3.77 18.27 6.16
CA GLU A 186 -2.43 18.79 6.48
C GLU A 186 -1.83 18.08 7.70
N ALA A 187 -2.62 17.84 8.77
CA ALA A 187 -2.17 17.05 9.92
C ALA A 187 -1.73 15.63 9.52
N TYR A 188 -2.39 15.02 8.53
CA TYR A 188 -1.94 13.76 7.94
C TYR A 188 -0.60 13.90 7.21
N LEU A 189 -0.38 14.98 6.44
CA LEU A 189 0.92 15.23 5.80
C LEU A 189 2.04 15.45 6.83
N GLU A 190 1.78 16.19 7.91
CA GLU A 190 2.73 16.44 9.02
C GLU A 190 3.12 15.14 9.77
N VAL A 191 2.18 14.21 9.97
CA VAL A 191 2.51 12.90 10.57
C VAL A 191 3.21 11.99 9.56
N MET A 192 2.83 12.04 8.28
CA MET A 192 3.53 11.29 7.23
C MET A 192 4.99 11.74 7.04
N GLU A 193 5.33 13.01 7.31
CA GLU A 193 6.73 13.47 7.36
C GLU A 193 7.57 12.72 8.41
N GLN A 194 7.04 12.50 9.61
CA GLN A 194 7.68 11.69 10.65
C GLN A 194 7.80 10.22 10.24
N VAL A 195 6.79 9.68 9.56
CA VAL A 195 6.83 8.33 8.98
C VAL A 195 7.93 8.24 7.92
N PHE A 196 8.12 9.26 7.08
CA PHE A 196 9.19 9.31 6.10
C PHE A 196 10.57 9.42 6.74
N GLU A 197 10.74 10.19 7.81
CA GLU A 197 11.99 10.23 8.57
C GLU A 197 12.35 8.84 9.15
N GLY A 198 11.39 8.16 9.78
CA GLY A 198 11.54 6.79 10.26
C GLY A 198 11.90 5.81 9.13
N CYS A 199 11.16 5.86 8.02
CA CYS A 199 11.42 5.04 6.83
C CYS A 199 12.81 5.31 6.23
N HIS A 200 13.25 6.57 6.15
CA HIS A 200 14.58 6.92 5.64
C HIS A 200 15.65 6.26 6.50
N ARG A 201 15.62 6.47 7.82
CA ARG A 201 16.60 5.89 8.76
C ARG A 201 16.71 4.36 8.61
N LEU A 202 15.59 3.67 8.45
CA LEU A 202 15.52 2.20 8.40
C LEU A 202 15.94 1.56 7.05
N LEU A 203 15.87 2.27 5.92
CA LEU A 203 15.84 1.65 4.57
C LEU A 203 17.18 1.25 3.89
N LYS A 204 18.34 1.56 4.46
CA LYS A 204 19.69 1.49 3.80
C LYS A 204 19.88 2.48 2.63
N PRO A 205 21.12 2.91 2.35
CA PRO A 205 21.40 3.78 1.21
C PRO A 205 21.03 3.15 -0.15
N LYS A 206 20.52 3.96 -1.07
CA LYS A 206 20.17 3.61 -2.47
C LYS A 206 19.08 2.56 -2.65
N LYS A 207 18.43 2.10 -1.58
CA LYS A 207 17.26 1.22 -1.62
C LYS A 207 15.97 2.01 -1.86
N TYR A 208 14.87 1.29 -2.06
CA TYR A 208 13.62 1.83 -2.58
C TYR A 208 12.46 1.73 -1.61
N MET A 209 11.51 2.65 -1.74
CA MET A 209 10.22 2.61 -1.06
C MET A 209 9.11 2.75 -2.09
N ALA A 210 8.03 1.97 -1.93
CA ALA A 210 6.82 2.07 -2.72
C ALA A 210 5.64 2.49 -1.82
N ILE A 211 5.04 3.64 -2.11
CA ILE A 211 3.81 4.11 -1.46
C ILE A 211 2.65 3.85 -2.41
N ILE A 212 1.71 3.00 -2.01
CA ILE A 212 0.45 2.81 -2.71
C ILE A 212 -0.56 3.79 -2.11
N VAL A 213 -1.16 4.64 -2.93
CA VAL A 213 -2.11 5.66 -2.44
C VAL A 213 -3.14 6.01 -3.50
N ARG A 214 -4.33 6.43 -3.08
CA ARG A 214 -5.37 6.96 -3.97
C ARG A 214 -5.48 8.47 -3.80
N ASN A 215 -5.74 9.17 -4.89
CA ASN A 215 -6.16 10.57 -4.81
C ASN A 215 -7.54 10.68 -4.17
N ALA A 216 -7.80 11.82 -3.53
CA ALA A 216 -9.10 12.11 -2.92
C ALA A 216 -9.90 13.11 -3.78
N TYR A 217 -11.22 13.16 -3.54
CA TYR A 217 -12.06 14.27 -3.96
C TYR A 217 -12.90 14.68 -2.76
N GLN A 218 -12.68 15.89 -2.24
CA GLN A 218 -13.23 16.35 -0.96
C GLN A 218 -13.59 17.83 -1.08
N HIS A 219 -14.69 18.25 -0.44
CA HIS A 219 -15.15 19.65 -0.40
C HIS A 219 -15.30 20.33 -1.78
N GLY A 220 -15.44 19.54 -2.86
CA GLY A 220 -15.53 20.04 -4.23
C GLY A 220 -14.20 20.11 -5.00
N GLU A 221 -13.10 19.70 -4.40
CA GLU A 221 -11.75 19.75 -4.97
C GLU A 221 -11.15 18.35 -5.16
N TYR A 222 -10.26 18.19 -6.14
CA TYR A 222 -9.48 16.97 -6.39
C TYR A 222 -8.09 17.09 -5.78
N THR A 223 -7.77 16.24 -4.81
CA THR A 223 -6.50 16.27 -4.08
C THR A 223 -5.50 15.30 -4.70
N PHE A 224 -4.33 15.80 -5.09
CA PHE A 224 -3.27 15.03 -5.74
C PHE A 224 -2.37 14.30 -4.71
N THR A 225 -2.98 13.54 -3.81
CA THR A 225 -2.35 12.92 -2.62
C THR A 225 -0.99 12.26 -2.90
N HIS A 226 -0.87 11.53 -4.01
CA HIS A 226 0.39 10.91 -4.47
C HIS A 226 1.54 11.92 -4.69
N VAL A 227 1.26 13.08 -5.30
CA VAL A 227 2.23 14.15 -5.55
C VAL A 227 2.66 14.80 -4.24
N ASP A 228 1.72 15.05 -3.34
CA ASP A 228 2.01 15.74 -2.09
C ASP A 228 2.82 14.84 -1.14
N LEU A 229 2.49 13.55 -1.03
CA LEU A 229 3.34 12.57 -0.34
C LEU A 229 4.74 12.44 -0.99
N ALA A 230 4.84 12.44 -2.32
CA ALA A 230 6.14 12.41 -3.00
C ALA A 230 6.98 13.69 -2.76
N ARG A 231 6.33 14.84 -2.59
CA ARG A 231 6.97 16.11 -2.21
C ARG A 231 7.41 16.10 -0.77
N ARG A 232 6.55 15.68 0.18
CA ARG A 232 6.92 15.57 1.60
C ARG A 232 8.09 14.60 1.77
N ALA A 233 8.00 13.39 1.22
CA ALA A 233 9.10 12.41 1.29
C ALA A 233 10.44 12.95 0.73
N ARG A 234 10.43 13.81 -0.30
CA ARG A 234 11.66 14.45 -0.81
C ARG A 234 12.36 15.31 0.24
N MET A 235 11.61 15.95 1.15
CA MET A 235 12.20 16.76 2.24
C MET A 235 12.95 15.88 3.25
N HIS A 236 12.56 14.62 3.41
CA HIS A 236 13.20 13.62 4.29
C HIS A 236 14.15 12.68 3.53
N GLY A 237 14.93 13.23 2.59
CA GLY A 237 16.05 12.49 1.99
C GLY A 237 15.68 11.40 0.96
N PHE A 238 14.47 11.44 0.39
CA PHE A 238 14.10 10.58 -0.74
C PHE A 238 14.19 11.29 -2.10
N ILE A 239 14.47 10.53 -3.15
CA ILE A 239 14.29 10.96 -4.54
C ILE A 239 13.13 10.18 -5.15
N PRO A 240 12.03 10.83 -5.54
CA PRO A 240 11.03 10.26 -6.44
C PRO A 240 11.66 9.81 -7.77
N LYS A 241 11.44 8.54 -8.12
CA LYS A 241 11.94 7.89 -9.34
C LYS A 241 10.87 7.67 -10.40
N GLY A 242 9.60 7.79 -10.03
CA GLY A 242 8.47 7.66 -10.91
C GLY A 242 7.23 7.18 -10.16
N GLU A 243 6.19 6.90 -10.92
CA GLU A 243 4.90 6.41 -10.43
C GLU A 243 4.33 5.38 -11.41
N ILE A 244 3.54 4.45 -10.89
CA ILE A 244 2.76 3.50 -11.68
C ILE A 244 1.28 3.74 -11.39
N VAL A 245 0.50 3.99 -12.43
CA VAL A 245 -0.96 4.03 -12.36
C VAL A 245 -1.46 2.59 -12.31
N TRP A 246 -1.89 2.14 -11.13
CA TRP A 246 -2.41 0.79 -10.90
C TRP A 246 -3.94 0.77 -10.94
N TYR A 247 -4.48 0.03 -11.90
CA TYR A 247 -5.91 -0.18 -12.09
C TYR A 247 -6.29 -1.65 -11.89
N GLN A 248 -7.19 -1.91 -10.94
CA GLN A 248 -7.76 -3.24 -10.74
C GLN A 248 -9.01 -3.40 -11.61
N ILE A 249 -9.04 -4.48 -12.41
CA ILE A 249 -10.18 -4.80 -13.28
C ILE A 249 -11.42 -5.07 -12.44
N GLY A 250 -12.56 -4.50 -12.84
CA GLY A 250 -13.87 -4.70 -12.20
C GLY A 250 -14.31 -3.56 -11.28
N THR A 251 -13.49 -2.51 -11.11
CA THR A 251 -13.89 -1.27 -10.42
C THR A 251 -15.14 -0.68 -11.06
N ARG A 252 -16.20 -0.49 -10.26
CA ARG A 252 -17.50 0.00 -10.73
C ARG A 252 -17.52 1.52 -10.74
N LEU A 253 -17.80 2.11 -11.91
CA LEU A 253 -18.04 3.54 -12.04
C LEU A 253 -19.43 3.92 -11.51
N ARG A 254 -19.57 5.17 -11.07
CA ARG A 254 -20.81 5.80 -10.59
C ARG A 254 -21.03 7.13 -11.31
N PRO A 255 -22.29 7.55 -11.56
CA PRO A 255 -22.59 8.84 -12.17
C PRO A 255 -22.50 9.98 -11.15
N TYR A 256 -21.31 10.20 -10.57
CA TYR A 256 -21.05 11.32 -9.66
C TYR A 256 -21.23 12.65 -10.42
N GLY A 257 -21.77 13.66 -9.75
CA GLY A 257 -22.00 15.00 -10.31
C GLY A 257 -23.15 15.12 -11.33
N TYR A 258 -23.50 14.05 -12.06
CA TYR A 258 -24.51 14.11 -13.12
C TYR A 258 -25.93 14.52 -12.61
N PRO A 259 -26.66 15.41 -13.33
CA PRO A 259 -26.27 16.17 -14.54
C PRO A 259 -25.63 17.54 -14.26
N PHE A 260 -25.30 17.86 -13.01
CA PHE A 260 -25.04 19.25 -12.56
C PHE A 260 -23.57 19.66 -12.49
N ALA A 261 -22.64 18.73 -12.30
CA ALA A 261 -21.22 19.03 -12.09
C ALA A 261 -20.29 17.91 -12.62
N TYR A 262 -19.03 18.25 -12.89
CA TYR A 262 -17.97 17.27 -13.10
C TYR A 262 -17.45 16.76 -11.75
N ILE A 263 -17.58 15.46 -11.50
CA ILE A 263 -16.94 14.78 -10.37
C ILE A 263 -16.32 13.49 -10.90
N PRO A 264 -14.98 13.30 -10.80
CA PRO A 264 -14.31 12.16 -11.40
C PRO A 264 -14.57 10.86 -10.63
N ASN A 265 -14.55 9.73 -11.36
CA ASN A 265 -14.41 8.42 -10.75
C ASN A 265 -12.93 8.11 -10.58
N ILE A 266 -12.44 8.12 -9.34
CA ILE A 266 -11.03 7.77 -9.03
C ILE A 266 -10.90 6.24 -9.03
N ALA A 267 -10.82 5.63 -10.21
CA ALA A 267 -10.90 4.17 -10.37
C ALA A 267 -9.57 3.42 -10.17
N HIS A 268 -8.46 4.15 -10.10
CA HIS A 268 -7.09 3.66 -9.96
C HIS A 268 -6.43 4.15 -8.66
N GLN A 269 -5.29 3.55 -8.34
CA GLN A 269 -4.35 3.99 -7.31
C GLN A 269 -3.00 4.31 -7.97
N TYR A 270 -2.16 5.08 -7.28
CA TYR A 270 -0.79 5.36 -7.68
C TYR A 270 0.16 4.55 -6.81
N ILE A 271 1.20 4.00 -7.42
CA ILE A 271 2.34 3.42 -6.71
C ILE A 271 3.52 4.37 -6.93
N VAL A 272 3.78 5.23 -5.94
CA VAL A 272 4.89 6.20 -5.98
C VAL A 272 6.18 5.48 -5.61
N ILE A 273 7.17 5.53 -6.49
CA ILE A 273 8.48 4.92 -6.28
C ILE A 273 9.47 5.98 -5.81
N LEU A 274 10.01 5.78 -4.62
CA LEU A 274 11.01 6.61 -3.98
C LEU A 274 12.33 5.81 -3.85
N GLN A 275 13.48 6.49 -3.89
CA GLN A 275 14.78 5.94 -3.53
C GLN A 275 15.37 6.74 -2.38
N ARG A 276 15.87 6.07 -1.33
CA ARG A 276 16.67 6.72 -0.29
C ARG A 276 18.02 7.17 -0.86
N VAL A 277 18.39 8.43 -0.61
CA VAL A 277 19.72 8.98 -0.89
C VAL A 277 20.67 8.68 0.26
#